data_AF-A0A0G1C3H3-F1
#
_entry.id   AF-A0A0G1C3H3-F1
#
_cell.length_a   1.000
_cell.length_b   1.000
_cell.length_c   1.000
_cell.angle_alpha   90.00
_cell.angle_beta   90.00
_cell.angle_gamma   90.00
#
_symmetry.space_group_name_H-M   'P 1'
#
loop_
_entity.id
_entity.type
_entity.pdbx_description
1 polymer ?
#
loop_
_entity_poly.entity_id
_entity_poly.type
_entity_poly.pdbx_seq_one_letter_code
_entity_poly.pdbx_strand_id
1 'polypeptide(L)'
;MDNRPLAIIDSGEINRRLVLIFNWLLQKNCQAVVIACNTITASSIKFLRRLYSLPIIGTEPAIKPALRRSKLMLVSRGPARLPQFILKDV
;
A
#
# COMPACT_ATOMS: atom_id res chain seq x y z
N MET A 1 5.12 16.73 11.00
CA MET A 1 4.88 15.44 10.31
C MET A 1 6.08 15.18 9.41
N ASP A 2 6.66 14.00 9.52
CA ASP A 2 7.85 13.60 8.77
C ASP A 2 7.47 13.01 7.41
N ASN A 3 7.92 13.66 6.32
CA ASN A 3 7.62 13.31 4.93
C ASN A 3 8.70 12.44 4.26
N ARG A 4 9.55 11.75 5.03
CA ARG A 4 10.50 10.78 4.46
C ARG A 4 9.78 9.77 3.53
N PRO A 5 10.38 9.42 2.38
CA PRO A 5 9.78 8.47 1.46
C PRO A 5 9.50 7.13 2.14
N LEU A 6 8.28 6.62 1.95
CA LEU A 6 7.81 5.36 2.57
C LEU A 6 8.66 4.13 2.17
N ALA A 7 9.40 4.21 1.06
CA ALA A 7 10.28 3.14 0.58
C ALA A 7 11.50 2.87 1.48
N ILE A 8 11.79 3.75 2.44
CA ILE A 8 12.99 3.71 3.28
C ILE A 8 12.63 3.43 4.76
N ILE A 9 11.37 3.09 5.03
CA ILE A 9 10.81 2.98 6.38
C ILE A 9 10.38 1.53 6.62
N ASP A 10 10.58 1.03 7.84
CA ASP A 10 10.15 -0.31 8.25
C ASP A 10 8.61 -0.47 8.24
N SER A 11 8.14 -1.70 8.00
CA SER A 11 6.72 -2.02 7.91
C SER A 11 5.96 -1.76 9.21
N GLY A 12 6.58 -1.94 10.37
CA GLY A 12 5.99 -1.63 11.67
C GLY A 12 5.78 -0.13 11.87
N GLU A 13 6.76 0.67 11.48
CA GLU A 13 6.67 2.14 11.53
C GLU A 13 5.63 2.68 10.54
N ILE A 14 5.53 2.10 9.34
CA ILE A 14 4.47 2.42 8.37
C ILE A 14 3.09 2.19 9.00
N ASN A 15 2.86 1.03 9.61
CA ASN A 15 1.56 0.72 10.21
C ASN A 15 1.21 1.66 11.38
N ARG A 16 2.19 2.04 12.23
CA ARG A 16 1.98 3.01 13.31
C ARG A 16 1.51 4.37 12.76
N ARG A 17 2.18 4.87 11.72
CA ARG A 17 1.79 6.14 11.07
C ARG A 17 0.38 6.06 10.48
N LEU A 18 0.05 4.95 9.82
CA LEU A 18 -1.28 4.76 9.24
C LEU A 18 -2.37 4.75 10.31
N VAL A 19 -2.15 4.10 11.45
CA VAL A 19 -3.12 4.10 12.57
C VAL A 19 -3.39 5.52 13.05
N LEU A 20 -2.36 6.37 13.19
CA LEU A 20 -2.53 7.76 13.58
C LEU A 20 -3.37 8.55 12.57
N ILE A 21 -3.11 8.36 11.27
CA ILE A 21 -3.85 9.03 10.19
C ILE A 21 -5.32 8.57 10.17
N PHE A 22 -5.56 7.26 10.27
CA PHE A 22 -6.92 6.70 10.23
C PHE A 22 -7.74 7.12 11.45
N ASN A 23 -7.14 7.15 12.65
CA ASN A 23 -7.81 7.64 13.84
C ASN A 23 -8.18 9.12 13.70
N TRP A 24 -7.29 9.93 13.11
CA TRP A 24 -7.60 11.33 12.82
C TRP A 24 -8.74 11.48 11.80
N LEU A 25 -8.78 10.65 10.75
CA LEU A 25 -9.88 10.65 9.76
C LEU A 25 -11.22 10.22 10.38
N LEU A 26 -11.20 9.24 11.29
CA LEU A 26 -12.38 8.82 12.04
C LEU A 26 -12.96 9.94 12.90
N GLN A 27 -12.10 10.71 13.57
CA GLN A 27 -12.53 11.89 14.34
C GLN A 27 -13.18 12.97 13.45
N LYS A 28 -12.92 12.95 12.15
CA LYS A 28 -13.56 13.83 11.16
C LYS A 28 -14.84 13.24 10.55
N ASN A 29 -15.36 12.14 11.11
CA ASN A 29 -16.55 11.44 10.61
C ASN A 29 -16.41 11.00 9.15
N CYS A 30 -15.20 10.58 8.75
CA CYS A 30 -14.95 10.08 7.41
C CYS A 30 -15.72 8.77 7.17
N GLN A 31 -16.47 8.71 6.07
CA GLN A 31 -17.31 7.56 5.73
C GLN A 31 -16.57 6.47 4.93
N ALA A 32 -15.45 6.81 4.28
CA ALA A 32 -14.63 5.88 3.51
C ALA A 32 -13.22 6.45 3.29
N VAL A 33 -12.22 5.58 3.18
CA VAL A 33 -10.82 5.99 2.95
C VAL A 33 -10.28 5.37 1.67
N VAL A 34 -9.67 6.20 0.83
CA VAL A 34 -8.96 5.77 -0.39
C VAL A 34 -7.46 5.84 -0.16
N ILE A 35 -6.77 4.71 -0.34
CA ILE A 35 -5.31 4.60 -0.32
C ILE A 35 -4.80 4.69 -1.76
N ALA A 36 -4.29 5.85 -2.13
CA ALA A 36 -3.73 6.09 -3.47
C ALA A 36 -2.32 5.50 -3.66
N CYS A 37 -1.60 5.19 -2.58
CA CYS A 37 -0.23 4.70 -2.65
C CYS A 37 -0.20 3.18 -2.86
N ASN A 38 0.30 2.75 -4.03
CA ASN A 38 0.48 1.33 -4.35
C ASN A 38 1.33 0.57 -3.32
N THR A 39 2.27 1.23 -2.63
CA THR A 39 3.08 0.63 -1.56
C THR A 39 2.24 0.28 -0.35
N ILE A 40 1.48 1.24 0.16
CA ILE A 40 0.61 1.02 1.32
C ILE A 40 -0.51 0.04 0.97
N THR A 41 -1.06 0.14 -0.25
CA THR A 41 -2.08 -0.82 -0.69
C THR A 41 -1.53 -2.25 -0.69
N ALA A 42 -0.33 -2.47 -1.22
CA ALA A 42 0.27 -3.80 -1.25
C ALA A 42 0.69 -4.31 0.15
N SER A 43 1.23 -3.45 1.02
CA SER A 43 1.81 -3.88 2.31
C SER A 43 0.80 -3.91 3.47
N SER A 44 -0.16 -2.99 3.51
CA SER A 44 -0.86 -2.64 4.75
C SER A 44 -2.39 -2.62 4.63
N ILE A 45 -2.99 -2.72 3.43
CA ILE A 45 -4.45 -2.64 3.30
C ILE A 45 -5.19 -3.75 4.05
N LYS A 46 -4.65 -4.97 4.07
CA LYS A 46 -5.24 -6.09 4.81
C LYS A 46 -5.22 -5.85 6.32
N PHE A 47 -4.13 -5.25 6.81
CA PHE A 47 -4.01 -4.88 8.21
C PHE A 47 -5.06 -3.82 8.58
N LEU A 48 -5.17 -2.76 7.79
CA LEU A 48 -6.13 -1.68 8.03
C LEU A 48 -7.58 -2.16 7.95
N ARG A 49 -7.93 -3.01 6.97
CA ARG A 49 -9.28 -3.59 6.83
C ARG A 49 -9.69 -4.50 7.98
N ARG A 50 -8.73 -5.08 8.72
CA ARG A 50 -9.03 -5.83 9.97
C ARG A 50 -9.23 -4.92 11.17
N LEU A 51 -8.61 -3.74 11.14
CA LEU A 51 -8.57 -2.82 12.28
C LEU A 51 -9.73 -1.83 12.26
N TYR A 52 -10.25 -1.50 11.07
CA TYR A 52 -11.30 -0.52 10.87
C TYR A 52 -12.48 -1.11 10.12
N SER A 53 -13.69 -0.76 10.53
CA SER A 53 -14.96 -1.21 9.93
C SER A 53 -15.40 -0.39 8.72
N LEU A 54 -14.84 0.81 8.51
CA LEU A 54 -15.19 1.65 7.37
C LEU A 54 -14.67 1.08 6.04
N PRO A 55 -15.30 1.40 4.90
CA PRO A 55 -14.79 1.05 3.58
C PRO A 55 -13.38 1.62 3.33
N ILE A 56 -12.42 0.73 3.08
CA ILE A 56 -11.05 1.09 2.68
C ILE A 56 -10.79 0.61 1.26
N ILE A 57 -10.67 1.56 0.34
CA ILE A 57 -10.42 1.34 -1.08
C ILE A 57 -8.92 1.50 -1.31
N GLY A 58 -8.30 0.54 -1.98
CA GLY A 58 -6.91 0.63 -2.40
C GLY A 58 -6.78 0.48 -3.89
N THR A 59 -5.70 1.00 -4.44
CA THR A 59 -5.31 0.76 -5.83
C THR A 59 -4.80 -0.66 -6.01
N GLU A 60 -5.44 -1.44 -6.90
CA GLU A 60 -4.88 -2.73 -7.30
C GLU A 60 -3.49 -2.50 -7.93
N PRO A 61 -2.44 -3.21 -7.49
CA PRO A 61 -1.11 -3.05 -8.08
C PRO A 61 -1.18 -3.30 -9.59
N ALA A 62 -0.65 -2.38 -10.39
CA ALA A 62 -0.68 -2.47 -11.86
C ALA A 62 -0.09 -3.78 -12.41
N ILE A 63 0.83 -4.40 -11.66
CA ILE A 63 1.44 -5.69 -12.03
C ILE A 63 0.42 -6.84 -12.12
N LYS A 64 -0.61 -6.87 -11.28
CA LYS A 64 -1.53 -8.02 -11.21
C LYS A 64 -2.48 -8.16 -12.40
N PRO A 65 -3.16 -7.11 -12.91
CA PRO A 65 -3.91 -7.23 -14.16
C PRO A 65 -2.99 -7.51 -15.34
N ALA A 66 -1.76 -7.00 -15.26
CA ALA A 66 -0.81 -7.11 -16.32
C ALA A 66 -0.28 -8.57 -16.44
N LEU A 67 0.03 -9.26 -15.33
CA LEU A 67 0.39 -10.69 -15.33
C LEU A 67 -0.65 -11.61 -15.99
N ARG A 68 -1.95 -11.24 -15.96
CA ARG A 68 -3.00 -12.02 -16.64
C ARG A 68 -2.95 -11.89 -18.17
N ARG A 69 -2.25 -10.89 -18.71
CA ARG A 69 -2.34 -10.48 -20.12
C ARG A 69 -1.02 -10.57 -20.87
N SER A 70 0.12 -10.55 -20.19
CA SER A 70 1.43 -10.72 -20.83
C SER A 70 2.38 -11.59 -20.00
N LYS A 71 3.25 -12.32 -20.70
CA LYS A 71 4.23 -13.25 -20.11
C LYS A 71 5.49 -12.57 -19.55
N LEU A 72 5.76 -11.32 -19.93
CA LEU A 72 6.95 -10.57 -19.52
C LEU A 72 6.58 -9.12 -19.24
N MET A 73 7.05 -8.58 -18.10
CA MET A 73 6.74 -7.21 -17.66
C MET A 73 7.90 -6.57 -16.92
N LEU A 74 8.14 -5.29 -17.21
CA LEU A 74 9.08 -4.44 -16.50
C LEU A 74 8.31 -3.60 -15.48
N VAL A 75 8.76 -3.63 -14.22
CA VAL A 75 8.21 -2.80 -13.15
C VAL A 75 9.34 -1.94 -12.59
N SER A 76 9.22 -0.63 -12.75
CA SER A 76 10.08 0.34 -12.09
C SER A 76 9.38 0.90 -10.85
N ARG A 77 10.14 1.08 -9.78
CA ARG A 77 9.72 1.81 -8.58
C ARG A 77 10.81 2.84 -8.28
N GLY A 78 10.46 3.94 -7.62
CA GLY A 78 11.42 4.92 -7.10
C GLY A 78 12.48 4.27 -6.20
N PRO A 79 13.44 5.03 -5.64
CA PRO A 79 14.71 4.52 -5.14
C PRO A 79 14.53 3.44 -4.06
N ALA A 80 14.50 2.18 -4.49
CA ALA A 80 14.54 0.99 -3.68
C ALA A 80 15.62 0.11 -4.30
N ARG A 81 16.66 -0.18 -3.50
CA ARG A 81 17.75 -1.08 -3.85
C ARG A 81 17.18 -2.40 -4.37
N LEU A 82 17.61 -2.79 -5.56
CA LEU A 82 17.39 -4.09 -6.23
C LEU A 82 17.69 -5.28 -5.27
N PRO A 83 17.10 -6.49 -5.47
CA PRO A 83 16.91 -7.16 -6.76
C PRO A 83 15.46 -7.48 -7.13
N GLN A 84 15.26 -7.67 -8.42
CA GLN A 84 14.01 -8.09 -9.05
C GLN A 84 13.59 -9.46 -8.51
N PHE A 85 12.42 -9.54 -7.89
CA PHE A 85 11.73 -10.81 -7.74
C PHE A 85 10.83 -11.00 -8.96
N ILE A 86 11.19 -11.99 -9.78
CA ILE A 86 10.20 -12.79 -10.51
C ILE A 86 9.25 -13.30 -9.42
N LEU A 87 8.03 -12.76 -9.37
CA LEU A 87 6.96 -13.39 -8.61
C LEU A 87 6.61 -14.68 -9.37
N LYS A 88 7.27 -15.78 -8.97
CA LYS A 88 6.63 -17.08 -8.99
C LYS A 88 5.37 -16.97 -8.12
N ASP A 89 4.34 -17.67 -8.56
CA ASP A 89 2.99 -17.75 -7.97
C ASP A 89 2.02 -16.70 -8.51
N VAL A 90 1.60 -16.97 -9.76
CA VAL A 90 0.18 -16.81 -10.17
C VAL A 90 -0.68 -17.69 -9.29
#